data_AF-A0A7W0ZQJ6-F1
#
_entry.id   AF-A0A7W0ZQJ6-F1
#
_cell.length_a   1.000
_cell.length_b   1.000
_cell.length_c   1.000
_cell.angle_alpha   90.00
_cell.angle_beta   90.00
_cell.angle_gamma   90.00
#
_symmetry.space_group_name_H-M   'P 1'
#
loop_
_entity.id
_entity.type
_entity.pdbx_description
1 polymer ?
#
loop_
_entity_poly.entity_id
_entity_poly.type
_entity_poly.pdbx_seq_one_letter_code
_entity_poly.pdbx_strand_id
1 'polypeptide(L)'
;ENVYLGSEITVSGLLGGKDLLTAFGGRGDPAPLYISDRMVSQRTGTLLDDMTIEELAIALDRQVVPAADLSGVARDLHTRARSRAQVAA
;
A
#
# COMPACT_ATOMS: atom_id res chain seq x y z
N GLU A 1 12.07 5.60 23.30
CA GLU A 1 12.29 4.49 22.36
C GLU A 1 11.05 4.36 21.49
N ASN A 2 11.18 4.46 20.17
CA ASN A 2 10.04 4.55 19.25
C ASN A 2 9.71 3.13 18.73
N VAL A 3 8.86 2.41 19.46
CA VAL A 3 8.55 0.98 19.26
C VAL A 3 7.49 0.75 18.16
N TYR A 4 7.01 1.82 17.52
CA TYR A 4 5.77 1.79 16.75
C TYR A 4 5.95 1.51 15.25
N LEU A 5 7.18 1.60 14.72
CA LEU A 5 7.51 1.48 13.29
C LEU A 5 8.42 0.28 12.96
N GLY A 6 8.49 -0.72 13.84
CA GLY A 6 9.46 -1.81 13.75
C GLY A 6 10.84 -1.41 14.30
N SER A 7 11.77 -2.36 14.36
CA SER A 7 13.09 -2.19 14.99
C SER A 7 14.03 -1.22 14.26
N GLU A 8 13.61 -0.70 13.10
CA GLU A 8 14.38 0.26 12.28
C GLU A 8 13.44 1.35 11.76
N ILE A 9 13.76 2.61 12.04
CA ILE A 9 13.10 3.78 11.43
C ILE A 9 13.57 3.87 9.98
N THR A 10 12.72 3.46 9.05
CA THR A 10 12.98 3.62 7.60
C THR A 10 12.32 4.90 7.09
N VAL A 11 12.90 5.54 6.07
CA VAL A 11 12.36 6.80 5.49
C VAL A 11 10.91 6.62 4.99
N SER A 12 10.54 5.43 4.51
CA SER A 12 9.16 5.11 4.13
C SER A 12 8.20 5.10 5.33
N GLY A 13 8.64 4.68 6.52
CA GLY A 13 7.84 4.69 7.74
C GLY A 13 7.48 6.10 8.27
N LEU A 14 8.00 7.15 7.62
CA LEU A 14 7.66 8.55 7.92
C LEU A 14 6.61 9.13 6.97
N LEU A 15 6.14 8.37 5.98
CA LEU A 15 5.14 8.81 5.01
C LEU A 15 3.73 8.43 5.49
N GLY A 16 2.82 9.41 5.53
CA GLY A 16 1.41 9.22 5.84
C GLY A 16 0.54 9.02 4.60
N GLY A 17 -0.73 8.70 4.82
CA GLY A 17 -1.73 8.61 3.75
C GLY A 17 -1.90 9.93 2.99
N LYS A 18 -1.87 11.08 3.68
CA LYS A 18 -1.93 12.41 3.05
C LYS A 18 -0.77 12.70 2.09
N ASP A 19 0.43 12.21 2.39
CA ASP A 19 1.58 12.35 1.48
C ASP A 19 1.34 11.57 0.19
N LEU A 20 0.80 10.35 0.32
CA LEU A 20 0.43 9.51 -0.83
C LEU A 20 -0.71 10.14 -1.65
N LEU A 21 -1.74 10.68 -0.99
CA LEU A 21 -2.82 11.41 -1.68
C LEU A 21 -2.29 12.62 -2.44
N THR A 22 -1.34 13.36 -1.87
CA THR A 22 -0.73 14.52 -2.53
C THR A 22 0.09 14.11 -3.75
N ALA A 23 0.83 13.00 -3.66
CA ALA A 23 1.72 12.54 -4.73
C ALA A 23 0.97 11.83 -5.89
N PHE A 24 -0.08 11.07 -5.56
CA PHE A 24 -0.77 10.17 -6.48
C PHE A 24 -2.22 10.55 -6.78
N GLY A 25 -2.80 11.48 -6.03
CA GLY A 25 -4.17 11.96 -6.25
C GLY A 25 -4.34 12.57 -7.65
N GLY A 26 -5.53 12.38 -8.22
CA GLY A 26 -5.88 12.91 -9.55
C GLY A 26 -5.22 12.20 -10.73
N ARG A 27 -4.37 11.19 -10.50
CA ARG A 27 -3.88 10.29 -11.54
C ARG A 27 -4.92 9.19 -11.71
N GLY A 28 -5.72 9.25 -12.78
CA GLY A 28 -6.70 8.22 -13.16
C GLY A 28 -6.05 6.91 -13.62
N ASP A 29 -5.05 6.43 -12.88
CA ASP A 29 -4.31 5.20 -13.13
C ASP A 29 -4.97 4.05 -12.37
N PRO A 30 -5.63 3.11 -13.07
CA PRO A 30 -6.34 2.00 -12.44
C PRO A 30 -5.39 0.91 -11.93
N ALA A 31 -4.07 1.01 -12.18
CA ALA A 31 -3.12 0.03 -11.68
C ALA A 31 -3.08 0.05 -10.14
N PRO A 32 -2.73 -1.06 -9.46
CA PRO A 32 -2.51 -1.03 -8.02
C PRO A 32 -1.31 -0.14 -7.67
N LEU A 33 -1.42 0.63 -6.58
CA LEU A 33 -0.30 1.34 -5.96
C LEU A 33 0.35 0.42 -4.92
N TYR A 34 1.61 0.05 -5.14
CA TYR A 34 2.38 -0.71 -4.17
C TYR A 34 3.08 0.23 -3.20
N ILE A 35 2.89 0.00 -1.90
CA ILE A 35 3.56 0.72 -0.83
C ILE A 35 4.40 -0.25 0.00
N SER A 36 5.41 0.27 0.68
CA SER A 36 6.20 -0.54 1.62
C SER A 36 5.32 -0.98 2.78
N ASP A 37 5.37 -2.26 3.16
CA ASP A 37 4.64 -2.78 4.32
C ASP A 37 5.06 -2.08 5.64
N ARG A 38 6.31 -1.60 5.73
CA ARG A 38 6.82 -0.77 6.83
C ARG A 38 6.08 0.56 7.02
N MET A 39 5.28 0.99 6.05
CA MET A 39 4.41 2.17 6.19
C MET A 39 3.19 1.88 7.05
N VAL A 40 2.85 0.61 7.26
CA VAL A 40 1.67 0.17 7.98
C VAL A 40 2.05 -0.24 9.39
N SER A 41 1.40 0.38 10.38
CA SER A 41 1.55 -0.03 11.77
C SER A 41 1.03 -1.45 11.97
N GLN A 42 1.87 -2.32 12.51
CA GLN A 42 1.50 -3.70 12.85
C GLN A 42 0.49 -3.78 14.00
N ARG A 43 0.32 -2.69 14.78
CA ARG A 43 -0.59 -2.64 15.94
C ARG A 43 -1.99 -2.21 15.54
N THR A 44 -2.09 -1.17 14.71
CA THR A 44 -3.35 -0.50 14.37
C THR A 44 -3.82 -0.78 12.95
N GLY A 45 -2.96 -1.29 12.07
CA GLY A 45 -3.26 -1.43 10.64
C GLY A 45 -3.37 -0.11 9.89
N THR A 46 -2.89 0.99 10.49
CA THR A 46 -2.95 2.35 9.95
C THR A 46 -1.58 2.85 9.48
N LEU A 47 -1.59 3.86 8.62
CA LEU A 47 -0.45 4.69 8.26
C LEU A 47 -0.12 5.67 9.40
N LEU A 48 0.95 6.45 9.23
CA LEU A 48 1.45 7.38 10.25
C LEU A 48 0.40 8.45 10.68
N ASP A 49 -0.50 8.83 9.78
CA ASP A 49 -1.56 9.81 10.00
C ASP A 49 -2.90 9.18 10.39
N ASP A 50 -2.85 7.97 10.94
CA ASP A 50 -3.99 7.15 11.36
C ASP A 50 -4.95 6.72 10.23
N MET A 51 -4.60 6.98 8.97
CA MET A 51 -5.36 6.54 7.82
C MET A 51 -5.18 5.04 7.58
N THR A 52 -6.28 4.31 7.36
CA THR A 52 -6.24 2.91 6.98
C THR A 52 -5.90 2.74 5.49
N ILE A 53 -5.43 1.54 5.11
CA ILE A 53 -5.19 1.20 3.69
C ILE A 53 -6.49 1.26 2.87
N GLU A 54 -7.62 0.92 3.48
CA GLU A 54 -8.93 0.98 2.82
C GLU A 54 -9.36 2.42 2.54
N GLU A 55 -9.26 3.31 3.54
CA GLU A 55 -9.55 4.74 3.35
C GLU A 55 -8.65 5.36 2.29
N LEU A 56 -7.37 5.01 2.27
CA LEU A 56 -6.44 5.49 1.25
C LEU A 56 -6.81 4.97 -0.16
N ALA A 57 -7.16 3.69 -0.28
CA ALA A 57 -7.55 3.10 -1.56
C ALA A 57 -8.83 3.75 -2.12
N ILE A 58 -9.82 4.02 -1.26
CA ILE A 58 -11.04 4.75 -1.61
C ILE A 58 -10.68 6.17 -2.07
N ALA A 59 -9.85 6.89 -1.31
CA ALA A 59 -9.50 8.27 -1.62
C ALA A 59 -8.64 8.41 -2.90
N LEU A 60 -7.84 7.40 -3.26
CA LEU A 60 -7.07 7.36 -4.50
C LEU A 60 -7.84 6.78 -5.70
N ASP A 61 -9.05 6.23 -5.50
CA ASP A 61 -9.81 5.48 -6.50
C ASP A 61 -8.97 4.37 -7.20
N ARG A 62 -8.08 3.74 -6.44
CA ARG A 62 -7.26 2.62 -6.90
C ARG A 62 -6.85 1.75 -5.75
N GLN A 63 -6.58 0.48 -6.03
CA GLN A 63 -6.14 -0.44 -4.99
C GLN A 63 -4.76 -0.05 -4.45
N VAL A 64 -4.59 -0.11 -3.14
CA VAL A 64 -3.30 0.04 -2.46
C VAL A 64 -2.89 -1.32 -1.90
N VAL A 65 -1.66 -1.75 -2.18
CA VAL A 65 -1.14 -3.07 -1.79
C VAL A 65 0.17 -2.90 -1.01
N PRO A 66 0.18 -3.18 0.30
CA PRO A 66 1.42 -3.26 1.07
C PRO A 66 2.27 -4.44 0.62
N ALA A 67 3.56 -4.22 0.38
CA ALA A 67 4.52 -5.25 0.02
C ALA A 67 5.85 -5.04 0.75
N ALA A 68 6.42 -6.13 1.28
CA ALA A 68 7.73 -6.11 1.94
C ALA A 68 8.89 -5.99 0.94
N ASP A 69 8.73 -6.61 -0.23
CA ASP A 69 9.77 -6.74 -1.24
C ASP A 69 9.17 -6.91 -2.65
N LEU A 70 10.04 -6.87 -3.66
CA LEU A 70 9.66 -7.06 -5.06
C LEU A 70 9.12 -8.46 -5.37
N SER A 71 9.48 -9.47 -4.57
CA SER A 71 8.92 -10.83 -4.72
C SER A 71 7.46 -10.86 -4.31
N GLY A 72 7.09 -10.10 -3.27
CA GLY A 72 5.71 -9.86 -2.85
C GLY A 72 4.89 -9.19 -3.94
N VAL A 73 5.44 -8.16 -4.59
CA VAL A 73 4.83 -7.49 -5.75
C VAL A 73 4.62 -8.48 -6.90
N ALA A 74 5.66 -9.23 -7.28
CA ALA A 74 5.59 -10.20 -8.38
C ALA A 74 4.53 -11.29 -8.12
N ARG A 75 4.44 -11.77 -6.87
CA ARG A 75 3.44 -12.76 -6.46
C ARG A 75 2.01 -12.24 -6.59
N ASP A 76 1.75 -11.02 -6.12
CA ASP A 76 0.44 -10.38 -6.24
C ASP A 76 0.04 -10.18 -7.70
N LEU A 77 0.96 -9.67 -8.54
CA LEU A 77 0.76 -9.53 -9.98
C LEU A 77 0.43 -10.86 -10.67
N HIS A 78 1.16 -11.93 -10.32
CA HIS A 78 0.93 -13.26 -10.88
C HIS A 78 -0.46 -13.79 -10.53
N THR A 79 -0.88 -13.66 -9.27
CA THR A 79 -2.21 -14.07 -8.81
C THR A 79 -3.32 -13.34 -9.57
N ARG A 80 -3.20 -12.02 -9.73
CA ARG A 80 -4.17 -11.20 -10.49
C ARG A 80 -4.29 -11.62 -11.95
N ALA A 81 -3.15 -11.85 -12.61
CA ALA A 81 -3.12 -12.28 -14.00
C ALA A 81 -3.90 -13.60 -14.19
N ARG A 82 -3.75 -14.53 -13.24
CA ARG A 82 -4.48 -15.81 -13.26
C ARG A 82 -5.97 -15.64 -13.02
N SER A 83 -6.38 -14.85 -12.03
CA SER A 83 -7.80 -14.61 -11.75
C SER A 83 -8.50 -13.96 -12.94
N ARG A 84 -7.84 -13.00 -13.62
CA ARG A 84 -8.40 -12.37 -14.83
C ARG A 84 -8.56 -13.37 -15.98
N ALA A 85 -7.61 -14.30 -16.15
CA ALA A 85 -7.69 -15.35 -17.16
C ALA A 85 -8.84 -16.35 -16.88
N GLN A 86 -9.15 -16.62 -15.62
CA GLN A 86 -10.25 -17.52 -15.23
C GLN A 86 -11.64 -16.91 -15.45
N VAL A 87 -11.80 -15.59 -15.23
CA VAL A 87 -13.07 -14.90 -15.48
C VAL A 87 -13.38 -14.74 -16.97
N ALA A 88 -12.35 -14.76 -17.81
CA ALA A 88 -12.48 -14.61 -19.27
C ALA A 88 -12.66 -15.93 -20.04
N ALA A 89 -12.61 -17.08 -19.35
CA ALA A 89 -12.77 -18.43 -19.92
C ALA A 89 -14.18 -18.98 -19.65
#